data_AF-A0A2N5KER0-F1
#
_entry.id   AF-A0A2N5KER0-F1
#
_cell.length_a   1.000
_cell.length_b   1.000
_cell.length_c   1.000
_cell.angle_alpha   90.00
_cell.angle_beta   90.00
_cell.angle_gamma   90.00
#
_symmetry.space_group_name_H-M   'P 1'
#
loop_
_entity.id
_entity.type
_entity.pdbx_description
1 polymer ?
#
loop_
_entity_poly.entity_id
_entity_poly.type
_entity_poly.pdbx_seq_one_letter_code
_entity_poly.pdbx_strand_id
1 'polypeptide(L)'
;MSTESGAGLNFLEQPLGRFLDMVASREPAPGGGASAAVAVALAAALSSMAARFSTDHLVDAEKIAGKAEGLRSRVMPLAQADAAVYGRVLDAYRTPRDDEEGRRRKIREALSEAADVPLSIAEIGAEVAGDAARLAEEGN
;
A
#
# COMPACT_ATOMS: atom_id res chain seq x y z
N MET A 1 21.40 -26.64 -14.12
CA MET A 1 20.79 -25.33 -14.37
C MET A 1 19.65 -25.21 -13.38
N SER A 2 19.97 -24.66 -12.21
CA SER A 2 19.13 -24.75 -11.02
C SER A 2 17.95 -23.79 -11.12
N THR A 3 16.79 -24.30 -10.75
CA THR A 3 15.51 -23.62 -10.59
C THR A 3 15.60 -22.45 -9.60
N GLU A 4 15.34 -21.22 -10.06
CA GLU A 4 15.02 -20.10 -9.18
C GLU A 4 13.62 -20.34 -8.57
N SER A 5 13.62 -20.71 -7.30
CA SER A 5 12.45 -20.95 -6.47
C SER A 5 11.86 -19.62 -5.98
N GLY A 6 10.72 -19.21 -6.53
CA GLY A 6 9.60 -18.66 -5.74
C GLY A 6 9.75 -17.32 -5.03
N ALA A 7 10.57 -16.38 -5.51
CA ALA A 7 10.44 -14.99 -5.07
C ALA A 7 9.24 -14.36 -5.78
N GLY A 8 8.15 -14.09 -5.06
CA GLY A 8 6.99 -13.39 -5.60
C GLY A 8 7.39 -12.06 -6.24
N LEU A 9 6.80 -11.74 -7.39
CA LEU A 9 7.01 -10.46 -8.09
C LEU A 9 6.87 -9.29 -7.11
N ASN A 10 7.92 -8.47 -6.97
CA ASN A 10 7.88 -7.22 -6.20
C ASN A 10 7.21 -6.13 -7.03
N PHE A 11 6.04 -5.65 -6.61
CA PHE A 11 5.28 -4.63 -7.33
C PHE A 11 6.02 -3.30 -7.48
N LEU A 12 6.82 -2.92 -6.48
CA LEU A 12 7.48 -1.62 -6.41
C LEU A 12 8.69 -1.51 -7.35
N GLU A 13 9.23 -2.65 -7.78
CA GLU A 13 10.35 -2.74 -8.71
C GLU A 13 9.88 -2.89 -10.17
N GLN A 14 8.57 -2.97 -10.40
CA GLN A 14 8.05 -3.04 -11.76
C GLN A 14 8.04 -1.66 -12.43
N PRO A 15 8.27 -1.58 -13.74
CA PRO A 15 7.94 -0.38 -14.50
C PRO A 15 6.47 -0.01 -14.27
N LEU A 16 6.17 1.28 -14.11
CA LEU A 16 4.81 1.75 -13.82
C LEU A 16 3.78 1.19 -14.82
N GLY A 17 4.11 1.19 -16.13
CA GLY A 17 3.24 0.61 -17.16
C GLY A 17 2.91 -0.86 -16.90
N ARG A 18 3.90 -1.66 -16.48
CA ARG A 18 3.69 -3.08 -16.14
C ARG A 18 2.83 -3.23 -14.89
N PHE A 19 3.04 -2.41 -13.86
CA PHE A 19 2.18 -2.43 -12.67
C PHE A 19 0.71 -2.14 -13.04
N LEU A 20 0.47 -1.16 -13.92
CA LEU A 20 -0.86 -0.83 -14.41
C LEU A 20 -1.49 -1.98 -15.21
N ASP A 21 -0.72 -2.63 -16.08
CA ASP A 21 -1.17 -3.82 -16.82
C ASP A 21 -1.56 -4.97 -15.87
N MET A 22 -0.78 -5.15 -14.79
CA MET A 22 -1.07 -6.16 -13.76
C MET A 22 -2.37 -5.84 -13.00
N VAL A 23 -2.58 -4.59 -12.60
CA VAL A 23 -3.83 -4.14 -11.95
C VAL A 23 -5.04 -4.30 -12.87
N ALA A 24 -4.89 -4.07 -14.19
CA ALA A 24 -5.95 -4.22 -15.16
C ALA A 24 -6.21 -5.68 -15.60
N SER A 25 -5.37 -6.61 -15.16
CA SER A 25 -5.46 -8.02 -15.55
C SER A 25 -6.64 -8.75 -14.87
N ARG A 26 -6.85 -10.01 -15.25
CA ARG A 26 -7.82 -10.90 -14.58
C ARG A 26 -7.24 -11.63 -13.36
N GLU A 27 -5.99 -11.36 -13.02
CA GLU A 27 -5.34 -11.95 -11.86
C GLU A 27 -5.88 -11.33 -10.56
N PRO A 28 -5.95 -12.10 -9.47
CA PRO A 28 -6.50 -11.61 -8.20
C PRO A 28 -5.65 -10.55 -7.50
N ALA A 29 -4.40 -10.35 -7.93
CA ALA A 29 -3.49 -9.36 -7.38
C ALA A 29 -2.48 -8.89 -8.45
N PRO A 30 -2.00 -7.64 -8.42
CA PRO A 30 -2.33 -6.56 -7.47
C PRO A 30 -3.76 -6.04 -7.63
N GLY A 31 -4.39 -5.66 -6.51
CA GLY A 31 -5.78 -5.20 -6.46
C GLY A 31 -5.92 -3.76 -5.96
N GLY A 32 -7.09 -3.46 -5.39
CA GLY A 32 -7.42 -2.12 -4.88
C GLY A 32 -6.52 -1.64 -3.74
N GLY A 33 -6.18 -2.50 -2.78
CA GLY A 33 -5.29 -2.13 -1.68
C GLY A 33 -3.88 -1.83 -2.16
N ALA A 34 -3.32 -2.68 -3.03
CA ALA A 34 -2.04 -2.42 -3.69
C ALA A 34 -2.03 -1.09 -4.46
N SER A 35 -3.11 -0.80 -5.19
CA SER A 35 -3.27 0.46 -5.92
C SER A 35 -3.36 1.66 -4.97
N ALA A 36 -4.10 1.54 -3.86
CA ALA A 36 -4.21 2.57 -2.84
C ALA A 36 -2.85 2.87 -2.18
N ALA A 37 -2.07 1.84 -1.86
CA ALA A 37 -0.71 2.01 -1.31
C ALA A 37 0.20 2.78 -2.27
N VAL A 38 0.17 2.47 -3.57
CA VAL A 38 0.93 3.21 -4.59
C VAL A 38 0.45 4.66 -4.71
N ALA A 39 -0.87 4.91 -4.67
CA ALA A 39 -1.41 6.26 -4.70
C ALA A 39 -0.96 7.10 -3.50
N VAL A 40 -0.99 6.52 -2.28
CA VAL A 40 -0.50 7.20 -1.07
C VAL A 40 1.01 7.42 -1.13
N ALA A 41 1.80 6.48 -1.67
CA ALA A 41 3.24 6.67 -1.88
C ALA A 41 3.54 7.83 -2.83
N LEU A 42 2.76 7.99 -3.90
CA LEU A 42 2.86 9.13 -4.82
C LEU A 42 2.50 10.44 -4.13
N ALA A 43 1.42 10.46 -3.35
CA ALA A 43 1.03 11.64 -2.57
C ALA A 43 2.13 12.04 -1.58
N ALA A 44 2.72 11.09 -0.86
CA ALA A 44 3.81 11.34 0.07
C ALA A 44 5.07 11.88 -0.63
N ALA A 45 5.41 11.33 -1.80
CA ALA A 45 6.52 11.83 -2.62
C ALA A 45 6.29 13.29 -3.06
N LEU A 46 5.08 13.63 -3.48
CA LEU A 46 4.71 14.99 -3.87
C LEU A 46 4.73 15.94 -2.66
N SER A 47 4.21 15.54 -1.51
CA SER A 47 4.31 16.34 -0.27
C SER A 47 5.76 16.58 0.14
N SER A 48 6.63 15.57 0.03
CA SER A 48 8.07 15.74 0.30
C SER A 48 8.72 16.74 -0.65
N MET A 49 8.37 16.68 -1.94
CA MET A 49 8.84 17.66 -2.94
C MET A 49 8.35 19.07 -2.64
N ALA A 50 7.06 19.26 -2.38
CA ALA A 50 6.48 20.56 -2.08
C ALA A 50 7.11 21.19 -0.82
N ALA A 51 7.31 20.37 0.21
CA ALA A 51 8.00 20.79 1.43
C ALA A 51 9.43 21.28 1.15
N ARG A 52 10.21 20.57 0.31
CA ARG A 52 11.57 20.99 -0.09
C ARG A 52 11.60 22.31 -0.85
N PHE A 53 10.53 22.67 -1.56
CA PHE A 53 10.40 23.98 -2.22
C PHE A 53 9.92 25.10 -1.28
N SER A 54 9.51 24.77 -0.05
CA SER A 54 8.92 25.72 0.90
C SER A 54 9.90 26.20 1.99
N THR A 55 11.20 25.87 1.87
CA THR A 55 12.21 26.12 2.92
C THR A 55 12.42 27.61 3.25
N ASP A 56 12.12 28.50 2.31
CA ASP A 56 12.37 29.94 2.47
C ASP A 56 11.29 30.64 3.33
N HIS A 57 10.13 30.02 3.52
CA HIS A 57 8.98 30.62 4.23
C HIS A 57 8.30 29.67 5.23
N LEU A 58 8.58 28.37 5.20
CA LEU A 58 8.06 27.38 6.14
C LEU A 58 9.18 26.82 7.01
N VAL A 59 9.23 27.25 8.28
CA VAL A 59 10.33 26.95 9.23
C VAL A 59 10.59 25.45 9.42
N ASP A 60 9.55 24.61 9.34
CA ASP A 60 9.65 23.17 9.51
C ASP A 60 9.45 22.39 8.20
N ALA A 61 9.64 23.03 7.05
CA ALA A 61 9.64 22.42 5.72
C ALA A 61 10.46 21.12 5.65
N GLU A 62 11.72 21.13 6.12
CA GLU A 62 12.59 19.96 6.13
C GLU A 62 12.05 18.81 6.99
N LYS A 63 11.39 19.14 8.11
CA LYS A 63 10.75 18.14 8.98
C LYS A 63 9.55 17.49 8.29
N ILE A 64 8.75 18.28 7.57
CA ILE A 64 7.63 17.78 6.78
C ILE A 64 8.15 16.88 5.64
N ALA A 65 9.22 17.32 4.95
CA ALA A 65 9.84 16.54 3.88
C ALA A 65 10.35 15.17 4.38
N GLY A 66 11.00 15.15 5.54
CA GLY A 66 11.47 13.93 6.19
C GLY A 66 10.33 13.03 6.68
N LYS A 67 9.28 13.60 7.27
CA LYS A 67 8.08 12.85 7.67
C LYS A 67 7.40 12.20 6.46
N ALA A 68 7.21 12.95 5.38
CA ALA A 68 6.59 12.46 4.15
C ALA A 68 7.40 11.30 3.52
N GLU A 69 8.73 11.37 3.52
CA GLU A 69 9.57 10.26 3.05
C GLU A 69 9.45 9.04 3.99
N GLY A 70 9.37 9.26 5.30
CA GLY A 70 9.08 8.21 6.28
C GLY A 70 7.75 7.51 5.99
N LEU A 71 6.67 8.26 5.77
CA LEU A 71 5.35 7.73 5.40
C LEU A 71 5.38 6.96 4.08
N ARG A 72 6.07 7.50 3.07
CA ARG A 72 6.29 6.82 1.79
C ARG A 72 6.98 5.46 1.97
N SER A 73 8.06 5.41 2.74
CA SER A 73 8.77 4.16 3.01
C SER A 73 7.94 3.12 3.77
N ARG A 74 7.01 3.57 4.63
CA ARG A 74 6.07 2.72 5.37
C ARG A 74 4.95 2.17 4.48
N VAL A 75 4.38 2.98 3.59
CA VAL A 75 3.21 2.57 2.78
C VAL A 75 3.58 1.72 1.58
N MET A 76 4.75 1.95 0.96
CA MET A 76 5.21 1.18 -0.21
C MET A 76 5.14 -0.35 -0.01
N PRO A 77 5.71 -0.94 1.05
CA PRO A 77 5.65 -2.40 1.25
C PRO A 77 4.23 -2.94 1.48
N LEU A 78 3.27 -2.08 1.86
CA LEU A 78 1.87 -2.50 2.04
C LEU A 78 1.21 -2.90 0.73
N ALA A 79 1.73 -2.45 -0.43
CA ALA A 79 1.23 -2.91 -1.72
C ALA A 79 1.44 -4.42 -1.92
N GLN A 80 2.60 -4.92 -1.53
CA GLN A 80 2.88 -6.36 -1.58
C GLN A 80 2.14 -7.11 -0.48
N ALA A 81 2.05 -6.51 0.71
CA ALA A 81 1.34 -7.10 1.84
C ALA A 81 -0.14 -7.34 1.50
N ASP A 82 -0.81 -6.41 0.81
CA ASP A 82 -2.20 -6.52 0.38
C ASP A 82 -2.42 -7.79 -0.46
N ALA A 83 -1.57 -8.03 -1.46
CA ALA A 83 -1.64 -9.24 -2.28
C ALA A 83 -1.39 -10.53 -1.46
N ALA A 84 -0.43 -10.49 -0.54
CA ALA A 84 -0.11 -11.64 0.30
C ALA A 84 -1.26 -12.01 1.25
N VAL A 85 -1.87 -11.02 1.91
CA VAL A 85 -3.01 -11.26 2.81
C VAL A 85 -4.26 -11.67 2.03
N TYR A 86 -4.48 -11.12 0.85
CA TYR A 86 -5.59 -11.53 -0.01
C TYR A 86 -5.46 -12.97 -0.51
N GLY A 87 -4.23 -13.44 -0.79
CA GLY A 87 -3.96 -14.85 -1.11
C GLY A 87 -4.49 -15.80 -0.03
N ARG A 88 -4.32 -15.45 1.25
CA ARG A 88 -4.83 -16.24 2.38
C ARG A 88 -6.36 -16.26 2.45
N VAL A 89 -7.02 -15.17 2.06
CA VAL A 89 -8.49 -15.12 1.93
C VAL A 89 -8.95 -16.09 0.84
N LEU A 90 -8.28 -16.10 -0.32
CA LEU A 90 -8.61 -17.04 -1.40
C LEU A 90 -8.43 -18.49 -0.98
N ASP A 91 -7.37 -18.80 -0.23
CA ASP A 91 -7.13 -20.16 0.28
C ASP A 91 -8.18 -20.57 1.32
N ALA A 92 -8.63 -19.64 2.17
CA ALA A 92 -9.75 -19.90 3.08
C ALA A 92 -11.05 -20.23 2.30
N TYR A 93 -11.33 -19.53 1.20
CA TYR A 93 -12.48 -19.82 0.32
C TYR A 93 -12.40 -21.17 -0.39
N ARG A 94 -11.19 -21.66 -0.68
CA ARG A 94 -10.91 -22.96 -1.32
C ARG A 94 -11.07 -24.15 -0.37
N THR A 95 -11.17 -23.92 0.94
CA THR A 95 -11.34 -25.01 1.92
C THR A 95 -12.63 -25.81 1.60
N PRO A 96 -12.58 -27.16 1.61
CA PRO A 96 -13.74 -28.04 1.38
C PRO A 96 -14.94 -27.70 2.26
N ARG A 97 -16.15 -28.08 1.82
CA ARG A 97 -17.43 -27.76 2.51
C ARG A 97 -17.84 -28.80 3.55
N ASP A 98 -16.92 -29.70 3.87
CA ASP A 98 -17.14 -30.89 4.69
C ASP A 98 -17.34 -30.51 6.17
N ASP A 99 -16.72 -29.39 6.59
CA ASP A 99 -16.92 -28.72 7.88
C ASP A 99 -17.28 -27.25 7.62
N GLU A 100 -18.58 -26.96 7.53
CA GLU A 100 -19.07 -25.63 7.20
C GLU A 100 -18.74 -24.60 8.29
N GLU A 101 -18.77 -25.00 9.57
CA GLU A 101 -18.50 -24.11 10.69
C GLU A 101 -17.00 -23.75 10.75
N GLY A 102 -16.12 -24.75 10.64
CA GLY A 102 -14.68 -24.53 10.57
C GLY A 102 -14.25 -23.74 9.34
N ARG A 103 -14.86 -24.00 8.18
CA ARG A 103 -14.64 -23.19 6.97
C ARG A 103 -15.06 -21.74 7.19
N ARG A 104 -16.24 -21.49 7.77
CA ARG A 104 -16.74 -20.14 8.05
C ARG A 104 -15.82 -19.39 9.02
N ARG A 105 -15.30 -20.07 10.03
CA ARG A 105 -14.32 -19.51 10.97
C ARG A 105 -13.02 -19.09 10.26
N LYS A 106 -12.43 -19.98 9.45
CA LYS A 106 -11.21 -19.67 8.68
C LYS A 106 -11.38 -18.47 7.75
N ILE A 107 -12.51 -18.37 7.06
CA ILE A 107 -12.82 -17.22 6.18
C ILE A 107 -12.90 -15.93 7.00
N ARG A 108 -13.58 -15.93 8.15
CA ARG A 108 -13.67 -14.74 9.01
C ARG A 108 -12.29 -14.31 9.54
N GLU A 109 -11.48 -15.25 10.00
CA GLU A 109 -10.13 -14.96 10.50
C GLU A 109 -9.25 -14.37 9.38
N ALA A 110 -9.27 -14.97 8.20
CA ALA A 110 -8.52 -14.48 7.04
C ALA A 110 -8.98 -13.08 6.59
N LEU A 111 -10.30 -12.82 6.58
CA LEU A 111 -10.84 -11.50 6.24
C LEU A 111 -10.48 -10.44 7.29
N SER A 112 -10.52 -10.79 8.58
CA SER A 112 -10.13 -9.88 9.65
C SER A 112 -8.66 -9.48 9.51
N GLU A 113 -7.77 -10.45 9.29
CA GLU A 113 -6.34 -10.17 9.10
C GLU A 113 -6.07 -9.39 7.80
N ALA A 114 -6.83 -9.68 6.74
CA ALA A 114 -6.71 -8.95 5.48
C ALA A 114 -7.16 -7.48 5.60
N ALA A 115 -8.00 -7.13 6.58
CA ALA A 115 -8.46 -5.76 6.80
C ALA A 115 -7.40 -4.85 7.44
N ASP A 116 -6.38 -5.42 8.10
CA ASP A 116 -5.35 -4.64 8.78
C ASP A 116 -4.44 -3.87 7.80
N VAL A 117 -4.18 -4.45 6.62
CA VAL A 117 -3.37 -3.80 5.58
C VAL A 117 -4.04 -2.54 5.01
N PRO A 118 -5.28 -2.57 4.49
CA PRO A 118 -5.96 -1.37 4.02
C PRO A 118 -6.20 -0.34 5.12
N LEU A 119 -6.40 -0.76 6.39
CA LEU A 119 -6.45 0.17 7.52
C LEU A 119 -5.13 0.92 7.67
N SER A 120 -3.99 0.21 7.66
CA SER A 120 -2.66 0.83 7.73
C SER A 120 -2.39 1.78 6.57
N ILE A 121 -2.85 1.43 5.35
CA ILE A 121 -2.76 2.31 4.18
C ILE A 121 -3.59 3.59 4.39
N ALA A 122 -4.82 3.45 4.92
CA ALA A 122 -5.71 4.57 5.18
C ALA A 122 -5.16 5.52 6.25
N GLU A 123 -4.60 4.98 7.34
CA GLU A 123 -3.97 5.77 8.40
C GLU A 123 -2.79 6.58 7.86
N ILE A 124 -1.89 5.93 7.12
CA ILE A 124 -0.76 6.64 6.49
C ILE A 124 -1.27 7.67 5.47
N GLY A 125 -2.29 7.33 4.68
CA GLY A 125 -2.92 8.24 3.74
C GLY A 125 -3.50 9.49 4.42
N ALA A 126 -4.12 9.34 5.59
CA ALA A 126 -4.62 10.45 6.38
C ALA A 126 -3.48 11.34 6.92
N GLU A 127 -2.38 10.75 7.38
CA GLU A 127 -1.19 11.51 7.78
C GLU A 127 -0.62 12.33 6.61
N VAL A 128 -0.49 11.72 5.44
CA VAL A 128 -0.01 12.39 4.21
C VAL A 128 -0.95 13.50 3.78
N ALA A 129 -2.27 13.27 3.84
CA ALA A 129 -3.28 14.27 3.50
C ALA A 129 -3.21 15.49 4.44
N GLY A 130 -2.98 15.27 5.73
CA GLY A 130 -2.77 16.37 6.69
C GLY A 130 -1.53 17.21 6.37
N ASP A 131 -0.41 16.55 6.06
CA ASP A 131 0.81 17.26 5.66
C ASP A 131 0.62 18.02 4.33
N ALA A 132 -0.07 17.40 3.36
CA ALA A 132 -0.39 18.02 2.08
C ALA A 132 -1.30 19.24 2.22
N ALA A 133 -2.32 19.18 3.08
CA ALA A 133 -3.23 20.30 3.34
C ALA A 133 -2.47 21.50 3.91
N ARG A 134 -1.59 21.26 4.87
CA ARG A 134 -0.75 22.32 5.44
C ARG A 134 0.19 22.93 4.40
N LEU A 135 0.82 22.11 3.56
CA LEU A 135 1.67 22.58 2.46
C LEU A 135 0.89 23.38 1.42
N ALA A 136 -0.40 23.10 1.21
CA ALA A 136 -1.23 23.89 0.31
C ALA A 136 -1.56 25.30 0.85
N GLU A 137 -1.58 25.46 2.18
CA GLU A 137 -1.86 26.75 2.84
C GLU A 137 -0.60 27.58 3.11
N GLU A 138 0.48 26.91 3.53
CA GLU A 138 1.69 27.55 4.05
C GLU A 138 2.92 27.34 3.15
N GLY A 139 2.83 26.47 2.14
CA GLY A 139 3.94 26.10 1.27
C GLY A 139 4.17 27.08 0.12
N ASN A 140 5.02 26.68 -0.82
CA ASN A 140 5.39 27.44 -2.03
C ASN A 140 4.24 27.61 -3.03
#